data_AF-A0A7C0UE02-F1
#
_entry.id   AF-A0A7C0UE02-F1
#
_cell.length_a   1.000
_cell.length_b   1.000
_cell.length_c   1.000
_cell.angle_alpha   90.00
_cell.angle_beta   90.00
_cell.angle_gamma   90.00
#
_symmetry.space_group_name_H-M   'P 1'
#
loop_
_entity.id
_entity.type
_entity.pdbx_description
1 polymer ?
#
loop_
_entity_poly.entity_id
_entity_poly.type
_entity_poly.pdbx_seq_one_letter_code
_entity_poly.pdbx_strand_id
1 'polypeptide(L)' 'MIWIRSSNIKQIAKPPDLAVVAVPFASVPAIIRKCVETGVGGAVIISAGGKETGQEGQKIQNLKEML' A
#
# COMPACT_ATOMS: atom_id res chain seq x y z
N MET A 1 0.60 23.76 5.77
CA MET A 1 0.62 22.35 5.32
C MET A 1 0.87 21.48 6.54
N ILE A 2 -0.20 20.96 7.15
CA ILE A 2 -0.11 20.19 8.41
C ILE A 2 0.29 18.76 8.05
N TRP A 3 1.46 18.33 8.49
CA TRP A 3 1.89 16.93 8.39
C TRP A 3 1.41 16.18 9.63
N ILE A 4 0.52 15.21 9.45
CA ILE A 4 0.11 14.29 10.52
C ILE A 4 1.26 13.30 10.73
N ARG A 5 1.96 13.41 11.86
CA ARG A 5 2.98 12.43 12.26
C ARG A 5 2.32 11.31 13.04
N SER A 6 1.88 10.27 12.33
CA SER A 6 1.42 9.03 12.93
C SER A 6 2.19 7.83 12.38
N SER A 7 2.57 6.93 13.27
CA SER A 7 3.26 5.67 12.94
C SER A 7 2.31 4.57 12.48
N ASN A 8 0.99 4.81 12.49
CA ASN A 8 -0.03 3.82 12.12
C ASN A 8 -1.24 4.47 11.43
N ILE A 9 -1.63 3.94 10.26
CA ILE A 9 -2.76 4.45 9.47
C ILE A 9 -4.09 4.44 10.23
N LYS A 10 -4.28 3.52 11.19
CA LYS A 10 -5.49 3.44 12.03
C LYS A 10 -5.64 4.60 13.01
N GLN A 11 -4.59 5.38 13.25
CA GLN A 11 -4.62 6.54 14.16
C GLN A 11 -5.01 7.85 13.44
N ILE A 12 -5.23 7.80 12.13
CA ILE A 12 -5.63 8.97 11.36
C ILE A 12 -7.16 9.13 11.51
N ALA A 13 -7.59 10.28 12.06
CA ALA A 13 -8.99 10.53 12.43
C ALA A 13 -9.97 10.44 11.24
N LYS A 14 -9.50 10.77 10.03
CA LYS A 14 -10.23 10.58 8.78
C LYS A 14 -9.36 9.78 7.82
N PRO A 15 -9.88 8.72 7.17
CA PRO A 15 -9.12 8.01 6.16
C PRO A 15 -8.67 8.96 5.03
N PRO A 16 -7.41 8.85 4.58
CA PRO A 16 -6.92 9.64 3.47
C PRO A 16 -7.56 9.18 2.15
N ASP A 17 -7.77 10.12 1.24
CA ASP A 17 -8.25 9.82 -0.12
C ASP A 17 -7.18 9.06 -0.93
N LEU A 18 -5.89 9.26 -0.62
CA LEU A 18 -4.77 8.63 -1.31
C LEU A 18 -3.63 8.25 -0.35
N ALA A 19 -3.14 7.01 -0.46
CA ALA A 19 -1.92 6.54 0.18
C ALA A 19 -0.78 6.40 -0.83
N VAL A 20 0.39 6.96 -0.50
CA VAL A 20 1.63 6.72 -1.25
C VAL A 20 2.45 5.67 -0.51
N VAL A 21 2.72 4.54 -1.17
CA VAL A 21 3.37 3.37 -0.58
C VAL A 21 4.77 3.22 -1.16
N ALA A 22 5.78 3.47 -0.32
CA ALA A 22 7.20 3.40 -0.66
C ALA A 22 7.94 2.48 0.33
N VAL A 23 7.52 1.22 0.41
CA VAL A 23 8.10 0.17 1.27
C VAL A 23 8.70 -0.95 0.41
N PRO A 24 9.50 -1.89 0.96
CA PRO A 24 9.92 -3.07 0.20
C PRO A 24 8.71 -3.80 -0.42
N PHE A 25 8.85 -4.27 -1.67
CA PHE A 25 7.72 -4.79 -2.45
C PHE A 25 6.99 -5.95 -1.77
N ALA A 26 7.72 -6.83 -1.07
CA ALA A 26 7.16 -7.93 -0.31
C ALA A 26 6.19 -7.48 0.81
N SER A 27 6.33 -6.26 1.32
CA SER A 27 5.47 -5.70 2.37
C SER A 27 4.23 -4.98 1.81
N VAL A 28 4.20 -4.70 0.51
CA VAL A 28 3.12 -3.95 -0.15
C VAL A 28 1.76 -4.61 0.07
N PRO A 29 1.56 -5.93 -0.12
CA PRO A 29 0.27 -6.58 0.11
C PRO A 29 -0.32 -6.32 1.50
N ALA A 30 0.51 -6.42 2.54
CA ALA A 30 0.09 -6.21 3.92
C ALA A 30 -0.28 -4.74 4.20
N ILE A 31 0.40 -3.79 3.56
CA ILE A 31 0.07 -2.36 3.67
C ILE A 31 -1.23 -2.04 2.93
N ILE A 32 -1.43 -2.58 1.72
CA ILE A 32 -2.66 -2.36 0.96
C ILE A 32 -3.88 -2.89 1.71
N ARG A 33 -3.79 -4.08 2.34
CA ARG A 33 -4.88 -4.60 3.19
C ARG A 33 -5.26 -3.61 4.30
N LYS A 34 -4.27 -3.04 5.01
CA LYS A 34 -4.52 -2.03 6.05
C LYS A 34 -5.16 -0.77 5.48
N CYS A 35 -4.77 -0.34 4.28
CA CYS A 35 -5.40 0.79 3.60
C CYS A 35 -6.88 0.50 3.30
N VAL A 36 -7.20 -0.70 2.82
CA VAL A 36 -8.60 -1.13 2.58
C VAL A 36 -9.39 -1.17 3.88
N GLU A 37 -8.86 -1.81 4.93
CA GLU A 37 -9.51 -1.88 6.25
C GLU A 37 -9.77 -0.51 6.87
N THR A 38 -8.92 0.47 6.56
CA THR A 38 -9.03 1.84 7.09
C THR A 38 -9.95 2.73 6.22
N GLY A 39 -10.31 2.29 5.01
CA GLY A 39 -11.17 3.05 4.09
C GLY A 39 -10.43 4.09 3.24
N VAL A 40 -9.15 3.85 2.94
CA VAL A 40 -8.37 4.72 2.03
C VAL A 40 -8.96 4.68 0.62
N GLY A 41 -9.15 5.85 0.00
CA GLY A 41 -9.79 5.96 -1.33
C GLY A 41 -8.98 5.36 -2.49
N GLY A 42 -7.65 5.45 -2.42
CA GLY A 42 -6.75 4.89 -3.42
C GLY A 42 -5.31 4.74 -2.93
N ALA A 43 -4.50 3.96 -3.64
CA ALA A 43 -3.09 3.78 -3.30
C ALA A 43 -2.20 3.86 -4.55
N VAL A 44 -1.08 4.56 -4.44
CA VAL A 44 0.00 4.61 -5.43
C VAL A 44 1.21 3.92 -4.83
N ILE A 45 1.69 2.86 -5.49
CA ILE A 45 2.88 2.11 -5.07
C ILE A 45 4.06 2.62 -5.90
N ILE A 46 5.05 3.20 -5.23
CA ILE A 46 6.29 3.73 -5.85
C ILE A 46 7.47 2.76 -5.60
N SER A 47 7.20 1.62 -4.99
CA SER A 47 8.17 0.55 -4.76
C SER A 47 8.58 -0.15 -6.07
N ALA A 48 9.87 -0.42 -6.23
CA ALA A 48 10.38 -1.36 -7.25
C ALA A 48 10.26 -2.81 -6.75
N GLY A 49 10.15 -3.77 -7.67
CA GLY A 49 10.00 -5.20 -7.34
C GLY A 49 8.79 -5.88 -7.97
N GLY A 50 8.04 -5.19 -8.83
CA GLY A 50 6.85 -5.67 -9.52
C GLY A 50 7.18 -6.58 -10.70
N LYS A 51 6.27 -6.64 -11.68
CA LYS A 51 6.42 -7.46 -12.90
C LYS A 51 7.73 -7.22 -13.64
N GLU A 52 8.40 -6.09 -13.44
CA GLU A 52 9.73 -5.82 -13.99
C GLU A 52 10.84 -6.76 -13.47
N THR A 53 10.62 -7.45 -12.35
CA THR A 53 11.60 -8.40 -11.77
C THR A 53 11.36 -9.86 -12.15
N GLY A 54 10.44 -10.13 -13.08
CA GLY A 54 10.13 -11.47 -13.55
C GLY A 54 9.02 -12.16 -12.74
N GLN A 55 9.03 -13.50 -12.70
CA GLN A 55 7.92 -14.29 -12.15
C GLN A 55 7.61 -13.99 -10.68
N GLU A 56 8.62 -13.74 -9.85
CA GLU A 56 8.45 -13.45 -8.43
C GLU A 56 7.71 -12.12 -8.18
N GLY A 57 8.12 -11.05 -8.86
CA GLY A 57 7.42 -9.77 -8.78
C GLY A 57 6.04 -9.80 -9.42
N GLN A 58 5.82 -10.67 -10.42
CA GLN A 58 4.51 -10.89 -11.01
C GLN A 58 3.53 -11.60 -10.05
N LYS A 59 3.98 -12.57 -9.25
CA LYS A 59 3.16 -13.20 -8.20
C LYS A 59 2.70 -12.17 -7.17
N ILE A 60 3.60 -11.32 -6.71
CA ILE A 60 3.28 -10.27 -5.73
C ILE A 60 2.41 -9.17 -6.35
N GLN A 61 2.56 -8.83 -7.63
CA GLN A 61 1.70 -7.85 -8.30
C GLN A 61 0.30 -8.39 -8.64
N ASN A 62 0.14 -9.70 -8.85
CA ASN A 62 -1.15 -10.33 -9.14
C ASN A 62 -2.07 -10.45 -7.89
N LEU A 63 -1.98 -9.46 -6.99
CA LEU A 63 -2.83 -9.23 -5.81
C LEU A 63 -4.35 -9.35 -6.03
N LYS A 64 -4.82 -9.38 -7.28
CA LYS A 64 -6.23 -9.66 -7.65
C LYS A 64 -6.78 -10.96 -7.06
N GLU A 65 -5.96 -11.97 -6.80
CA GLU A 65 -6.44 -13.24 -6.23
C GLU A 65 -6.47 -13.26 -4.69
N MET A 66 -5.99 -12.19 -4.05
CA MET A 66 -5.76 -12.17 -2.60
C MET A 66 -6.60 -11.13 -1.85
N LEU A 67 -7.37 -10.29 -2.54
CA LEU A 67 -8.27 -9.27 -2.00
C LEU A 67 -9.74 -9.74 -2.09
#